data_AF-A0A0C3ADA4-F1
#
_entry.id   AF-A0A0C3ADA4-F1
#
_cell.length_a   1.000
_cell.length_b   1.000
_cell.length_c   1.000
_cell.angle_alpha   90.00
_cell.angle_beta   90.00
_cell.angle_gamma   90.00
#
_symmetry.space_group_name_H-M   'P 1'
#
loop_
_entity.id
_entity.type
_entity.pdbx_description
1 polymer ?
#
loop_
_entity_poly.entity_id
_entity_poly.type
_entity_poly.pdbx_seq_one_letter_code
_entity_poly.pdbx_strand_id
1 'polypeptide(L)' 'MWSIRQIRSRITVCKRLKLKCDRKTPCGSCEKRDTIARCIYSPAAAEKVDLHSLNNRLSVVEAQLSQIGYG' A
#
# COMPACT_ATOMS: atom_id res chain seq x y z
N MET A 1 19.00 -5.42 -20.55
CA MET A 1 19.28 -5.72 -19.13
C MET A 1 18.33 -4.89 -18.27
N TRP A 2 17.08 -5.33 -18.09
CA TRP A 2 16.10 -4.63 -17.26
C TRP A 2 16.40 -4.87 -15.78
N SER A 3 17.02 -3.88 -15.13
CA SER A 3 17.15 -3.86 -13.67
C SER A 3 15.79 -3.52 -13.08
N ILE A 4 15.02 -4.56 -12.76
CA ILE A 4 13.75 -4.44 -12.03
C ILE A 4 14.12 -3.86 -10.67
N ARG A 5 13.88 -2.55 -10.53
CA ARG A 5 13.96 -1.81 -9.27
C ARG A 5 13.31 -2.69 -8.21
N GLN A 6 14.11 -3.16 -7.26
CA GLN A 6 13.65 -3.93 -6.12
C GLN A 6 12.78 -2.98 -5.28
N ILE A 7 11.51 -2.87 -5.65
CA ILE A 7 10.46 -2.23 -4.85
C ILE A 7 10.34 -3.15 -3.62
N ARG A 8 11.24 -2.95 -2.65
CA ARG A 8 11.19 -3.63 -1.36
C ARG A 8 9.95 -3.14 -0.65
N SER A 9 8.83 -3.79 -0.95
CA SER A 9 7.56 -3.61 -0.28
C SER A 9 7.76 -3.83 1.22
N ARG A 10 7.71 -2.73 1.97
CA ARG A 10 7.86 -2.64 3.43
C ARG A 10 9.22 -3.12 3.95
N ILE A 11 10.14 -2.17 4.15
CA ILE A 11 11.06 -2.27 5.29
C ILE A 11 10.46 -1.43 6.42
N THR A 12 9.37 -1.91 7.02
CA THR A 12 9.03 -1.46 8.36
C THR A 12 9.78 -2.39 9.32
N VAL A 13 10.45 -1.85 10.34
CA VAL A 13 11.12 -2.64 11.40
C VAL A 13 10.22 -3.77 11.91
N CYS A 14 8.91 -3.50 11.98
CA CYS A 14 7.88 -4.47 12.33
C CYS A 14 7.85 -5.71 11.43
N LYS A 15 8.06 -5.60 10.10
CA LYS A 15 8.09 -6.77 9.21
C LYS A 15 9.29 -7.69 9.51
N ARG A 16 10.48 -7.11 9.72
CA ARG A 16 11.69 -7.85 10.08
C ARG A 16 11.55 -8.55 11.43
N LEU A 17 10.94 -7.86 12.40
CA LEU A 17 10.73 -8.36 13.76
C LEU A 17 9.44 -9.17 13.92
N LYS A 18 8.68 -9.41 12.83
CA LYS A 18 7.38 -10.11 12.84
C LYS A 18 6.37 -9.54 13.86
N LEU A 19 6.36 -8.22 14.04
CA LEU A 19 5.46 -7.50 14.96
C LEU A 19 4.16 -7.07 14.28
N LYS A 20 3.08 -6.99 15.07
CA LYS A 20 1.84 -6.33 14.64
C LYS A 20 2.11 -4.85 14.40
N CYS A 21 1.69 -4.36 13.24
CA CYS A 21 1.98 -3.01 12.77
C CYS A 21 0.67 -2.27 12.47
N ASP A 22 0.38 -1.25 13.26
CA ASP A 22 -0.82 -0.39 13.17
C ASP A 22 -0.74 0.63 12.03
N ARG A 23 0.36 0.65 11.26
CA ARG A 23 0.56 1.47 10.04
C ARG A 23 0.46 2.98 10.24
N LYS A 24 0.43 3.47 11.49
CA LYS A 24 0.66 4.88 11.82
C LYS A 24 2.13 5.24 11.61
N THR A 25 2.43 6.52 11.46
CA THR A 25 3.80 7.02 11.34
C THR A 25 4.08 8.03 12.46
N PRO A 26 4.87 7.67 13.49
CA PRO A 26 5.41 6.33 13.76
C PRO A 26 4.33 5.32 14.22
N CYS A 27 4.58 4.03 14.02
CA CYS A 27 3.65 2.99 14.47
C CYS A 27 3.89 2.69 15.96
N GLY A 28 2.83 2.33 16.71
CA GLY A 28 2.93 2.13 18.17
C GLY A 28 3.90 1.03 18.58
N SER A 29 4.14 0.04 17.72
CA SER A 29 5.17 -1.00 17.95
C SER A 29 6.60 -0.47 17.86
N CYS A 30 6.84 0.54 17.03
CA CYS A 30 8.16 1.19 16.92
C CYS A 30 8.39 2.19 18.04
N GLU A 31 7.34 2.86 18.50
CA GLU A 31 7.37 3.77 19.66
C GLU A 31 7.74 3.02 20.95
N LYS A 32 7.05 1.91 21.25
CA LYS A 32 7.33 1.08 22.45
C LYS A 32 8.72 0.45 22.51
N ARG A 33 9.42 0.37 21.39
CA ARG A 33 10.73 -0.29 21.26
C ARG A 33 11.86 0.69 20.96
N ASP A 34 11.57 1.99 21.01
CA ASP A 34 12.53 3.06 20.70
C ASP A 34 13.20 2.89 19.32
N THR A 35 12.42 2.47 18.32
CA THR A 35 12.86 2.30 16.92
C THR A 35 12.19 3.28 15.98
N ILE A 36 11.73 4.42 16.51
CA ILE A 36 10.99 5.47 15.81
C ILE A 36 11.76 5.96 14.57
N ALA A 37 13.06 6.21 14.71
CA ALA A 37 13.93 6.67 13.62
C ALA A 37 14.02 5.71 12.42
N ARG A 38 13.66 4.42 12.61
CA ARG A 38 13.66 3.40 11.56
C ARG A 38 12.24 3.02 11.10
N CYS A 39 11.21 3.66 11.65
CA CYS A 39 9.81 3.44 11.31
C CYS A 39 9.42 4.26 10.06
N ILE A 40 10.06 3.96 8.93
CA ILE A 40 9.87 4.71 7.68
C ILE A 40 9.02 3.89 6.72
N TYR A 41 7.91 4.47 6.27
CA TYR A 41 7.10 3.92 5.19
C TYR A 41 7.56 4.55 3.88
N SER A 42 7.80 3.73 2.86
CA SER A 42 8.02 4.28 1.53
C SER A 42 6.76 5.02 1.07
N PRO A 43 6.87 6.13 0.33
CA PRO A 43 5.71 6.83 -0.23
C PRO A 43 4.77 5.89 -1.00
N ALA A 44 5.33 4.99 -1.82
CA ALA A 44 4.58 3.94 -2.52
C ALA A 44 3.82 2.95 -1.60
N ALA A 45 4.18 2.86 -0.32
CA ALA A 45 3.46 2.04 0.66
C ALA A 45 2.40 2.85 1.44
N ALA A 46 2.59 4.17 1.57
CA ALA A 46 1.60 5.09 2.10
C ALA A 46 0.45 5.29 1.08
N GLU A 47 0.81 5.37 -0.20
CA GLU A 47 -0.10 5.47 -1.34
C GLU A 47 -0.64 4.10 -1.76
N LYS A 48 -0.97 3.23 -0.79
CA LYS A 48 -1.58 1.94 -1.11
C LYS A 48 -2.97 2.21 -1.68
N VAL A 49 -3.04 2.26 -3.01
CA VAL A 49 -4.29 2.26 -3.75
C VAL A 49 -5.08 1.02 -3.32
N ASP A 50 -6.31 1.24 -2.87
CA ASP A 50 -7.19 0.15 -2.50
C ASP A 50 -7.69 -0.54 -3.77
N LEU A 51 -7.10 -1.71 -4.07
CA LEU A 51 -7.41 -2.48 -5.27
C LEU A 51 -8.89 -2.84 -5.36
N HIS A 52 -9.55 -3.10 -4.22
CA HIS A 52 -10.95 -3.46 -4.20
C HIS A 52 -11.83 -2.27 -4.62
N SER A 53 -11.60 -1.09 -4.03
CA SER A 53 -12.25 0.15 -4.42
C SER A 53 -12.01 0.48 -5.90
N LEU A 54 -10.78 0.31 -6.39
CA LEU A 54 -10.47 0.53 -7.80
C LEU A 54 -11.22 -0.44 -8.72
N ASN A 55 -11.24 -1.73 -8.39
CA ASN A 55 -11.96 -2.74 -9.15
C ASN A 55 -13.45 -2.43 -9.23
N ASN A 56 -14.07 -2.06 -8.09
CA ASN A 56 -15.49 -1.71 -8.05
C ASN A 56 -15.79 -0.50 -8.94
N ARG A 57 -14.93 0.53 -8.91
CA ARG A 57 -15.07 1.70 -9.78
C ARG A 57 -14.90 1.33 -11.26
N LEU A 58 -13.95 0.46 -11.58
CA LEU A 58 -13.72 0.00 -12.95
C LEU A 58 -14.94 -0.77 -13.49
N SER A 59 -15.50 -1.70 -12.71
CA SER A 59 -16.70 -2.44 -13.11
C SER A 59 -17.90 -1.54 -13.38
N VAL A 60 -18.06 -0.44 -12.62
CA VAL A 60 -19.12 0.55 -12.89
C VAL A 60 -18.88 1.27 -14.22
N VAL A 61 -17.64 1.69 -14.49
CA VAL A 61 -17.28 2.35 -15.74
C VAL A 61 -17.49 1.42 -16.94
N GLU A 62 -17.08 0.16 -16.82
CA GLU A 62 -17.30 -0.86 -17.86
C GLU A 62 -18.79 -1.07 -18.15
N ALA A 63 -19.62 -1.13 -17.10
CA ALA A 63 -21.07 -1.23 -17.24
C ALA A 63 -21.65 0.00 -17.96
N GLN A 64 -21.23 1.21 -17.60
CA GLN A 64 -21.71 2.44 -18.24
C GLN A 64 -21.29 2.52 -19.72
N LEU A 65 -20.04 2.16 -20.04
CA LEU A 65 -19.56 2.11 -21.42
C LEU A 65 -20.32 1.09 -22.26
N SER A 66 -20.67 -0.07 -21.67
CA SER A 66 -21.47 -1.09 -22.36
C SER A 66 -22.86 -0.57 -22.78
N GLN A 67 -23.46 0.33 -21.99
CA GLN A 67 -24.76 0.92 -22.30
C GLN A 67 -24.67 2.01 -23.39
N ILE A 68 -23.52 2.69 -23.51
CA ILE A 68 -23.31 3.74 -24.51
C ILE A 68 -22.92 3.13 -25.87
N GLY A 69 -22.20 1.99 -25.87
CA GLY A 69 -21.70 1.34 -27.08
C GLY A 69 -22.75 0.61 -27.94
N TYR A 70 -24.00 0.49 -27.47
CA TYR A 70 -25.14 -0.06 -28.21
C TYR A 70 -26.24 0.99 -28.45
N GLY A 71 -25.85 2.26 -28.69
CA GLY A 71 -26.73 3.34 -29.14
C GLY A 71 -26.51 3.68 -30.61
#